data_AF-A0A3B0RZH7-F1
#
_entry.id   AF-A0A3B0RZH7-F1
#
_cell.length_a   1.000
_cell.length_b   1.000
_cell.length_c   1.000
_cell.angle_alpha   90.00
_cell.angle_beta   90.00
_cell.angle_gamma   90.00
#
_symmetry.space_group_name_H-M   'P 1'
#
loop_
_entity.id
_entity.type
_entity.pdbx_description
1 polymer ?
#
loop_
_entity_poly.entity_id
_entity_poly.type
_entity_poly.pdbx_seq_one_letter_code
_entity_poly.pdbx_strand_id
1 'polypeptide(L)'
;MTHYPSLGPDDRLEELFRRFPRGVAPLIALHDQILRDQDSDLSLAERELIAAFVSGLNACDFCFGAHKLMARAFGVSETLIE
;
A
#
# COMPACT_ATOMS: atom_id res chain seq x y z
N MET A 1 -17.68 0.86 1.17
CA MET A 1 -18.55 -0.29 0.88
C MET A 1 -17.92 -1.10 -0.23
N THR A 2 -17.88 -2.42 -0.11
CA THR A 2 -17.38 -3.30 -1.17
C THR A 2 -18.26 -3.20 -2.43
N HIS A 3 -17.65 -3.25 -3.61
CA HIS A 3 -18.36 -3.37 -4.90
C HIS A 3 -18.58 -4.84 -5.31
N TYR A 4 -18.05 -5.79 -4.54
CA TYR A 4 -18.10 -7.22 -4.85
C TYR A 4 -19.24 -7.89 -4.07
N PRO A 5 -20.24 -8.49 -4.76
CA PRO A 5 -21.34 -9.18 -4.08
C PRO A 5 -20.92 -10.37 -3.22
N SER A 6 -19.72 -10.91 -3.45
CA SER A 6 -19.14 -12.04 -2.72
C SER A 6 -18.48 -11.65 -1.40
N LEU A 7 -18.43 -10.36 -1.06
CA LEU A 7 -17.82 -9.84 0.15
C LEU A 7 -18.87 -9.20 1.08
N GLY A 8 -18.63 -9.30 2.38
CA GLY A 8 -19.41 -8.62 3.41
C GLY A 8 -19.27 -7.09 3.35
N PRO A 9 -20.21 -6.34 3.96
CA PRO A 9 -20.23 -4.88 3.90
C PRO A 9 -18.98 -4.21 4.49
N ASP A 10 -18.34 -4.88 5.45
CA ASP A 10 -17.15 -4.42 6.17
C ASP A 10 -15.85 -5.14 5.76
N ASP A 11 -15.92 -6.03 4.77
CA ASP A 11 -14.75 -6.75 4.26
C ASP A 11 -13.74 -5.77 3.67
N ARG A 12 -12.47 -5.99 4.02
CA ARG A 12 -11.33 -5.21 3.54
C ARG A 12 -10.44 -6.04 2.64
N LEU A 13 -9.36 -5.43 2.17
CA LEU A 13 -8.38 -6.07 1.28
C LEU A 13 -7.89 -7.43 1.81
N GLU A 14 -7.70 -7.55 3.12
CA GLU A 14 -7.29 -8.83 3.74
C GLU A 14 -8.32 -9.94 3.52
N GLU A 15 -9.61 -9.66 3.69
CA GLU A 15 -10.66 -10.65 3.49
C GLU A 15 -10.80 -11.03 2.00
N LEU A 16 -10.63 -10.06 1.10
CA LEU A 16 -10.53 -10.32 -0.34
C LEU A 16 -9.38 -11.29 -0.66
N PHE A 17 -8.19 -11.07 -0.09
CA PHE A 17 -7.02 -11.93 -0.31
C PHE A 17 -7.21 -13.33 0.25
N ARG A 18 -7.79 -13.47 1.45
CA ARG A 18 -8.09 -14.79 2.03
C ARG A 18 -9.10 -15.56 1.19
N ARG A 19 -10.13 -14.87 0.68
CA ARG A 19 -11.19 -15.50 -0.12
C ARG A 19 -10.74 -15.88 -1.52
N PHE A 20 -9.85 -15.09 -2.13
CA PHE A 20 -9.35 -15.30 -3.49
C PHE A 20 -7.81 -15.36 -3.51
N PRO A 21 -7.19 -16.44 -2.97
CA PRO A 21 -5.76 -16.47 -2.69
C PRO A 21 -4.87 -16.65 -3.93
N ARG A 22 -5.45 -17.04 -5.08
CA ARG A 22 -4.69 -17.27 -6.30
C ARG A 22 -4.04 -15.96 -6.75
N GLY A 23 -2.71 -15.91 -6.68
CA GLY A 23 -1.91 -14.74 -7.06
C GLY A 23 -1.54 -13.82 -5.89
N VAL A 24 -2.07 -14.03 -4.69
CA VAL A 24 -1.76 -13.18 -3.52
C VAL A 24 -0.29 -13.33 -3.11
N ALA A 25 0.21 -14.57 -2.99
CA ALA A 25 1.60 -14.81 -2.60
C ALA A 25 2.63 -14.10 -3.51
N PRO A 26 2.58 -14.24 -4.85
CA PRO A 26 3.52 -13.51 -5.72
C PRO A 26 3.30 -11.99 -5.71
N LEU A 27 2.05 -11.51 -5.51
CA LEU A 27 1.78 -10.08 -5.35
C LEU A 27 2.46 -9.51 -4.10
N ILE A 28 2.37 -10.19 -2.95
CA ILE A 28 3.02 -9.77 -1.71
C ILE A 28 4.54 -9.86 -1.82
N ALA A 29 5.07 -10.91 -2.47
CA ALA A 29 6.50 -11.01 -2.72
C ALA A 29 7.03 -9.83 -3.55
N LEU A 30 6.32 -9.44 -4.60
CA LEU A 30 6.67 -8.26 -5.39
C LEU A 30 6.57 -6.96 -4.56
N HIS A 31 5.51 -6.82 -3.76
CA HIS A 31 5.36 -5.69 -2.84
C HIS A 31 6.57 -5.56 -1.90
N ASP A 32 7.02 -6.65 -1.30
CA ASP A 32 8.15 -6.63 -0.35
C ASP A 32 9.47 -6.34 -1.06
N GLN A 33 9.69 -6.89 -2.26
CA GLN A 33 10.85 -6.53 -3.08
C GLN A 33 10.88 -5.03 -3.39
N ILE A 34 9.74 -4.44 -3.71
CA ILE A 34 9.67 -3.01 -4.01
C ILE A 34 9.84 -2.19 -2.73
N LEU A 35 9.07 -2.45 -1.68
CA LEU A 35 8.91 -1.53 -0.53
C LEU A 35 9.71 -1.89 0.71
N ARG A 36 10.33 -3.07 0.79
CA ARG A 36 10.97 -3.58 2.01
C ARG A 36 12.40 -4.05 1.80
N ASP A 37 12.79 -4.35 0.56
CA ASP A 37 14.15 -4.79 0.24
C ASP A 37 15.19 -3.75 0.69
N GLN A 38 16.26 -4.22 1.31
CA GLN A 38 17.38 -3.39 1.76
C GLN A 38 18.40 -3.15 0.64
N ASP A 39 18.40 -3.97 -0.41
CA ASP A 39 19.26 -3.83 -1.57
C ASP A 39 18.60 -2.92 -2.62
N SER A 40 18.52 -1.63 -2.32
CA SER A 40 17.94 -0.63 -3.22
C SER A 40 18.67 0.70 -3.09
N ASP A 41 18.88 1.38 -4.22
CA ASP A 41 19.40 2.75 -4.25
C ASP A 41 18.42 3.77 -3.65
N LEU A 42 17.13 3.40 -3.52
CA LEU A 42 16.11 4.23 -2.88
C LEU A 42 15.89 3.77 -1.43
N SER A 43 15.91 4.73 -0.52
CA SER A 43 15.54 4.50 0.88
C SER A 43 14.08 4.02 1.00
N LEU A 44 13.76 3.37 2.12
CA LEU A 44 12.37 2.99 2.43
C LEU A 44 11.44 4.22 2.47
N ALA A 45 11.96 5.35 2.98
CA ALA A 45 11.25 6.62 3.04
C ALA A 45 10.88 7.15 1.64
N GLU A 46 11.83 7.17 0.71
CA GLU A 46 11.59 7.62 -0.67
C GLU A 46 10.59 6.73 -1.39
N ARG A 47 10.67 5.41 -1.21
CA ARG A 47 9.76 4.47 -1.83
C ARG A 47 8.32 4.60 -1.33
N GLU A 48 8.14 4.79 -0.02
CA GLU A 48 6.82 5.05 0.56
C GLU A 48 6.28 6.44 0.16
N LEU A 49 7.14 7.45 0.05
CA LEU A 49 6.75 8.77 -0.47
C LEU A 49 6.25 8.69 -1.92
N ILE A 50 6.96 7.96 -2.79
CA ILE A 50 6.52 7.73 -4.18
C ILE A 50 5.18 6.99 -4.19
N ALA A 51 5.04 5.92 -3.41
CA ALA A 51 3.81 5.14 -3.33
C ALA A 51 2.62 5.97 -2.84
N ALA A 52 2.82 6.81 -1.82
CA ALA A 52 1.82 7.74 -1.32
C ALA A 52 1.43 8.76 -2.41
N PHE A 53 2.41 9.43 -3.03
CA PHE A 53 2.14 10.43 -4.07
C PHE A 53 1.32 9.85 -5.25
N VAL A 54 1.74 8.70 -5.79
CA VAL A 54 1.02 8.03 -6.89
C VAL A 54 -0.38 7.59 -6.45
N SER A 55 -0.55 7.13 -5.21
CA SER A 55 -1.86 6.75 -4.67
C SER A 55 -2.81 7.95 -4.56
N GLY A 56 -2.30 9.12 -4.18
CA GLY A 56 -3.05 10.37 -4.17
C GLY A 56 -3.49 10.80 -5.57
N LEU A 57 -2.59 10.71 -6.56
CA LEU A 57 -2.93 10.97 -7.98
C LEU A 57 -4.05 10.05 -8.50
N ASN A 58 -4.10 8.81 -8.01
CA ASN A 58 -5.13 7.84 -8.36
C ASN A 58 -6.39 7.91 -7.49
N ALA A 59 -6.49 8.91 -6.60
CA ALA A 59 -7.58 9.06 -5.63
C ALA A 59 -7.88 7.77 -4.83
N CYS A 60 -6.82 7.03 -4.48
CA CYS A 60 -6.94 5.79 -3.72
C CYS A 60 -6.69 6.05 -2.24
N ASP A 61 -7.75 6.34 -1.47
CA ASP A 61 -7.65 6.66 -0.03
C ASP A 61 -6.97 5.54 0.79
N PHE A 62 -7.23 4.28 0.44
CA PHE A 62 -6.64 3.14 1.14
C PHE A 62 -5.12 3.13 0.99
N CYS A 63 -4.62 3.18 -0.25
CA CYS A 63 -3.18 3.15 -0.50
C CYS A 63 -2.52 4.45 -0.04
N PHE A 64 -3.15 5.60 -0.30
CA PHE A 64 -2.63 6.90 0.13
C PHE A 64 -2.44 6.94 1.65
N GLY A 65 -3.45 6.55 2.43
CA GLY A 65 -3.37 6.51 3.88
C GLY A 65 -2.31 5.54 4.39
N ALA A 66 -2.25 4.32 3.84
CA ALA A 66 -1.27 3.31 4.23
C ALA A 66 0.18 3.76 3.97
N HIS A 67 0.47 4.24 2.75
CA HIS A 67 1.82 4.67 2.37
C HIS A 67 2.20 6.00 3.03
N LYS A 68 1.28 6.94 3.25
CA LYS A 68 1.53 8.17 4.02
C LYS A 68 1.91 7.85 5.46
N LEU A 69 1.23 6.88 6.09
CA LEU A 69 1.58 6.41 7.44
C LEU A 69 2.99 5.81 7.49
N MET A 70 3.33 4.95 6.52
CA MET A 70 4.65 4.32 6.45
C MET A 70 5.77 5.30 6.10
N ALA A 71 5.54 6.24 5.18
CA ALA A 71 6.48 7.30 4.86
C ALA A 71 6.86 8.10 6.12
N ARG A 72 5.88 8.44 6.96
CA ARG A 72 6.12 9.08 8.26
C ARG A 72 6.91 8.20 9.21
N ALA A 73 6.58 6.90 9.30
CA ALA A 73 7.31 5.95 10.12
C ALA A 73 8.80 5.85 9.72
N PHE A 74 9.12 6.09 8.44
CA PHE A 74 10.50 6.16 7.94
C PHE A 74 11.10 7.57 7.90
N GLY A 75 10.45 8.56 8.53
CA GLY A 75 11.02 9.89 8.76
C GLY A 75 10.65 10.98 7.74
N VAL A 76 9.70 10.71 6.83
CA VAL A 76 9.18 11.76 5.93
C VAL A 76 8.32 12.75 6.71
N SER A 77 8.52 14.05 6.48
CA SER A 77 7.71 15.10 7.11
C SER A 77 6.23 14.97 6.75
N GLU A 78 5.37 15.12 7.76
CA GLU A 78 3.91 15.12 7.62
C GLU A 78 3.40 16.19 6.65
N THR A 79 4.11 17.32 6.56
CA THR A 79 3.75 18.45 5.69
C THR A 79 4.14 18.27 4.23
N LEU A 80 4.85 17.19 3.87
CA LEU A 80 5.31 16.95 2.49
C LEU A 80 4.25 16.29 1.62
N ILE A 81 3.28 15.61 2.22
CA ILE A 81 2.23 14.86 1.53
C ILE A 81 0.88 15.26 2.14
N GLU A 82 0.11 16.11 1.45
CA GLU A 82 -1.26 16.50 1.87
C GLU A 82 -2.32 15.64 1.21
#